data_AF-A0A5D4U145-F1
#
_entry.id   AF-A0A5D4U145-F1
#
_cell.length_a   1.000
_cell.length_b   1.000
_cell.length_c   1.000
_cell.angle_alpha   90.00
_cell.angle_beta   90.00
_cell.angle_gamma   90.00
#
_symmetry.space_group_name_H-M   'P 1'
#
loop_
_entity.id
_entity.type
_entity.pdbx_description
1 polymer ?
#
loop_
_entity_poly.entity_id
_entity_poly.type
_entity_poly.pdbx_seq_one_letter_code
_entity_poly.pdbx_strand_id
1 'polypeptide(L)'
;MSDTASFAALTEEEKMEHFMKCIEAGEKIEADDWMPDEYRKVLIKLISMHGISEIMGALPEKEWVPKAPTLGRKLGIMAKVQDEMGHGQLLLRVAEDLMKPYGKTREEIMQDLFSGDLKFHNVFHMEAPTWGDAGLIGWLVDGAAIITQTNMLGASYGPYARALKRICAEEVFHAQHGEAIIMALAEGTPEQKALVQDAVDRWWESLLMFFGPGSASTTGSSKQDITIKYGIRTKTNEQLRQDFFTKYVPRVLSLGLKLPDETMYFDQEKEEWIYQQPDWSKFKEIVKNNGPKSQERLNLRRISYENNAWVREALSGDTAAG
;
A
#
# COMPACT_ATOMS: atom_id res chain seq x y z
N MET A 1 -10.74 -38.00 3.95
CA MET A 1 -12.11 -38.15 3.40
C MET A 1 -13.19 -38.21 4.48
N SER A 2 -12.92 -38.66 5.72
CA SER A 2 -13.89 -38.58 6.82
C SER A 2 -14.17 -37.14 7.28
N ASP A 3 -13.12 -36.32 7.38
CA ASP A 3 -13.22 -35.04 8.09
C ASP A 3 -13.97 -33.96 7.30
N THR A 4 -13.88 -33.99 5.97
CA THR A 4 -14.61 -33.08 5.08
C THR A 4 -16.13 -33.28 5.14
N ALA A 5 -16.59 -34.52 5.32
CA ALA A 5 -18.01 -34.81 5.52
C ALA A 5 -18.50 -34.35 6.90
N SER A 6 -17.61 -34.35 7.90
CA SER A 6 -17.91 -33.84 9.24
C SER A 6 -18.00 -32.30 9.26
N PHE A 7 -17.07 -31.60 8.59
CA PHE A 7 -17.06 -30.13 8.57
C PHE A 7 -18.29 -29.52 7.87
N ALA A 8 -18.76 -30.16 6.79
CA ALA A 8 -19.96 -29.72 6.07
C ALA A 8 -21.25 -29.81 6.90
N ALA A 9 -21.28 -30.67 7.92
CA ALA A 9 -22.42 -30.87 8.82
C ALA A 9 -22.44 -29.91 10.04
N LEU A 10 -21.36 -29.15 10.26
CA LEU A 10 -21.27 -28.17 11.34
C LEU A 10 -22.22 -26.99 11.12
N THR A 11 -22.68 -26.41 12.22
CA THR A 11 -23.33 -25.09 12.25
C THR A 11 -22.33 -23.98 11.91
N GLU A 12 -22.83 -22.81 11.49
CA GLU A 12 -21.94 -21.66 11.21
C GLU A 12 -21.19 -21.16 12.46
N GLU A 13 -21.75 -21.37 13.66
CA GLU A 13 -21.10 -21.05 14.94
C GLU A 13 -19.90 -21.98 15.20
N GLU A 14 -20.06 -23.29 15.01
CA GLU A 14 -18.97 -24.28 15.14
C GLU A 14 -17.87 -24.07 14.09
N LYS A 15 -18.23 -23.73 12.84
CA LYS A 15 -17.26 -23.38 11.79
C LYS A 15 -16.47 -22.11 12.15
N MET A 16 -17.15 -21.09 12.68
CA MET A 16 -16.53 -19.86 13.15
C MET A 16 -15.57 -20.13 14.33
N GLU A 17 -15.96 -20.98 15.28
CA GLU A 17 -15.09 -21.38 16.40
C GLU A 17 -13.84 -22.13 15.91
N HIS A 18 -14.01 -23.08 14.96
CA HIS A 18 -12.89 -23.79 14.35
C HIS A 18 -11.93 -22.84 13.62
N PHE A 19 -12.47 -21.94 12.80
CA PHE A 19 -11.70 -20.92 12.07
C PHE A 19 -10.91 -19.99 13.01
N MET A 20 -11.51 -19.54 14.11
CA MET A 20 -10.81 -18.73 15.11
C MET A 20 -9.69 -19.52 15.80
N LYS A 21 -9.92 -20.80 16.14
CA LYS A 21 -8.87 -21.68 16.71
C LYS A 21 -7.68 -21.88 15.76
N CYS A 22 -7.91 -22.01 14.45
CA CYS A 22 -6.83 -22.07 13.46
C CYS A 22 -6.01 -20.77 13.45
N ILE A 23 -6.66 -19.60 13.50
CA ILE A 23 -5.98 -18.29 13.59
C ILE A 23 -5.17 -18.18 14.89
N GLU A 24 -5.74 -18.56 16.03
CA GLU A 24 -5.09 -18.52 17.34
C GLU A 24 -3.90 -19.50 17.45
N ALA A 25 -3.98 -20.65 16.77
CA ALA A 25 -2.88 -21.60 16.63
C ALA A 25 -1.76 -21.13 15.67
N GLY A 26 -1.98 -20.03 14.94
CA GLY A 26 -1.04 -19.50 13.94
C GLY A 26 -1.05 -20.23 12.60
N GLU A 27 -2.03 -21.11 12.38
CA GLU A 27 -2.25 -21.83 11.13
C GLU A 27 -2.62 -20.85 10.00
N LYS A 28 -2.63 -21.35 8.75
CA LYS A 28 -2.93 -20.54 7.56
C LYS A 28 -4.20 -21.00 6.90
N ILE A 29 -5.09 -20.03 6.68
CA ILE A 29 -6.31 -20.20 5.90
C ILE A 29 -5.90 -20.12 4.42
N GLU A 30 -6.20 -21.16 3.67
CA GLU A 30 -5.92 -21.28 2.25
C GLU A 30 -7.14 -20.91 1.38
N ALA A 31 -6.98 -20.94 0.05
CA ALA A 31 -8.01 -20.44 -0.87
C ALA A 31 -9.30 -21.29 -0.88
N ASP A 32 -9.16 -22.60 -0.71
CA ASP A 32 -10.25 -23.58 -0.75
C ASP A 32 -10.87 -23.86 0.64
N ASP A 33 -10.31 -23.29 1.71
CA ASP A 33 -10.82 -23.44 3.06
C ASP A 33 -12.13 -22.66 3.26
N TRP A 34 -12.97 -23.16 4.18
CA TRP A 34 -14.08 -22.36 4.68
C TRP A 34 -13.55 -21.16 5.45
N MET A 35 -14.17 -20.00 5.23
CA MET A 35 -13.86 -18.77 5.95
C MET A 35 -15.11 -17.90 6.06
N PRO A 36 -15.26 -17.10 7.13
CA PRO A 36 -16.38 -16.18 7.27
C PRO A 36 -16.47 -15.17 6.13
N ASP A 37 -17.69 -14.85 5.70
CA ASP A 37 -17.96 -13.83 4.69
C ASP A 37 -17.40 -12.44 5.10
N GLU A 38 -17.42 -12.12 6.39
CA GLU A 38 -16.82 -10.89 6.95
C GLU A 38 -15.30 -10.85 6.68
N TYR A 39 -14.60 -11.96 6.93
CA TYR A 39 -13.16 -12.11 6.70
C TYR A 39 -12.82 -12.03 5.20
N ARG A 40 -13.55 -12.78 4.37
CA ARG A 40 -13.38 -12.79 2.91
C ARG A 40 -13.54 -11.39 2.32
N LYS A 41 -14.59 -10.65 2.71
CA LYS A 41 -14.83 -9.26 2.26
C LYS A 41 -13.76 -8.28 2.73
N VAL A 42 -13.24 -8.43 3.95
CA VAL A 42 -12.14 -7.60 4.46
C VAL A 42 -10.86 -7.86 3.67
N LEU A 43 -10.52 -9.13 3.40
CA LEU A 43 -9.37 -9.48 2.58
C LEU A 43 -9.50 -8.98 1.14
N ILE A 44 -10.64 -9.16 0.47
CA ILE A 44 -10.86 -8.63 -0.88
C ILE A 44 -10.63 -7.12 -0.89
N LYS A 45 -11.24 -6.37 0.03
CA LYS A 45 -11.07 -4.92 0.09
C LYS A 45 -9.62 -4.51 0.35
N LEU A 46 -8.93 -5.19 1.27
CA LEU A 46 -7.53 -4.91 1.60
C LEU A 46 -6.60 -5.21 0.41
N ILE A 47 -6.67 -6.41 -0.14
CA ILE A 47 -5.73 -6.93 -1.14
C ILE A 47 -5.98 -6.28 -2.51
N SER A 48 -7.24 -6.03 -2.89
CA SER A 48 -7.54 -5.24 -4.10
C SER A 48 -7.06 -3.79 -3.96
N MET A 49 -7.22 -3.16 -2.80
CA MET A 49 -6.68 -1.81 -2.57
C MET A 49 -5.15 -1.81 -2.61
N HIS A 50 -4.50 -2.82 -2.05
CA HIS A 50 -3.04 -2.98 -2.07
C HIS A 50 -2.54 -3.15 -3.51
N GLY A 51 -3.06 -4.12 -4.26
CA GLY A 51 -2.64 -4.40 -5.64
C GLY A 51 -2.94 -3.27 -6.63
N ILE A 52 -4.01 -2.50 -6.42
CA ILE A 52 -4.24 -1.26 -7.17
C ILE A 52 -3.29 -0.15 -6.71
N SER A 53 -2.89 -0.10 -5.44
CA SER A 53 -1.97 0.92 -4.95
C SER A 53 -0.60 0.80 -5.62
N GLU A 54 -0.03 -0.40 -5.81
CA GLU A 54 1.26 -0.56 -6.51
C GLU A 54 1.15 -0.05 -7.97
N ILE A 55 0.05 -0.41 -8.64
CA ILE A 55 -0.22 0.01 -10.02
C ILE A 55 -0.37 1.54 -10.14
N MET A 56 -0.97 2.18 -9.13
CA MET A 56 -1.17 3.62 -9.10
C MET A 56 0.09 4.36 -8.60
N GLY A 57 0.92 3.74 -7.76
CA GLY A 57 2.17 4.27 -7.24
C GLY A 57 3.31 4.31 -8.25
N ALA A 58 3.34 3.35 -9.17
CA ALA A 58 4.20 3.40 -10.34
C ALA A 58 3.90 4.60 -11.28
N LEU A 59 2.74 5.27 -11.18
CA LEU A 59 2.37 6.39 -12.06
C LEU A 59 3.15 7.69 -11.80
N PRO A 60 3.31 8.21 -10.56
CA PRO A 60 4.23 9.31 -10.30
C PRO A 60 5.69 8.95 -10.60
N GLU A 61 6.13 7.73 -10.32
CA GLU A 61 7.54 7.34 -10.49
C GLU A 61 7.96 7.13 -11.95
N LYS A 62 7.08 6.57 -12.80
CA LYS A 62 7.39 6.42 -14.23
C LYS A 62 7.60 7.77 -14.94
N GLU A 63 7.07 8.88 -14.42
CA GLU A 63 7.32 10.22 -14.96
C GLU A 63 8.80 10.62 -14.83
N TRP A 64 9.53 10.00 -13.89
CA TRP A 64 10.95 10.25 -13.64
C TRP A 64 11.88 9.31 -14.40
N VAL A 65 11.41 8.16 -14.87
CA VAL A 65 12.19 7.25 -15.74
C VAL A 65 12.84 7.98 -16.94
N PRO A 66 12.15 8.81 -17.74
CA PRO A 66 12.81 9.54 -18.83
C PRO A 66 13.74 10.67 -18.32
N LYS A 67 13.43 11.27 -17.16
CA LYS A 67 14.08 12.48 -16.60
C LYS A 67 15.27 12.19 -15.66
N ALA A 68 15.46 10.94 -15.24
CA ALA A 68 16.44 10.56 -14.22
C ALA A 68 17.87 11.04 -14.57
N PRO A 69 18.62 11.63 -13.61
CA PRO A 69 19.80 12.44 -13.90
C PRO A 69 21.04 11.65 -14.35
N THR A 70 21.06 10.33 -14.16
CA THR A 70 22.13 9.45 -14.66
C THR A 70 21.54 8.13 -15.17
N LEU A 71 22.28 7.42 -16.01
CA LEU A 71 21.88 6.09 -16.50
C LEU A 71 21.69 5.08 -15.35
N GLY A 72 22.55 5.12 -14.31
CA GLY A 72 22.40 4.26 -13.14
C GLY A 72 21.10 4.51 -12.38
N ARG A 73 20.74 5.78 -12.13
CA ARG A 73 19.45 6.14 -11.50
C ARG A 73 18.26 5.80 -12.38
N LYS A 74 18.39 5.96 -13.70
CA LYS A 74 17.38 5.58 -14.70
C LYS A 74 17.10 4.07 -14.68
N LEU A 75 18.13 3.24 -14.62
CA LEU A 75 17.98 1.79 -14.48
C LEU A 75 17.32 1.41 -13.15
N GLY A 76 17.73 2.02 -12.03
CA GLY A 76 17.15 1.77 -10.71
C GLY A 76 15.65 2.09 -10.62
N ILE A 77 15.22 3.28 -11.07
CA ILE A 77 13.80 3.65 -11.03
C ILE A 77 12.97 2.90 -12.07
N MET A 78 13.55 2.53 -13.22
CA MET A 78 12.87 1.68 -14.21
C MET A 78 12.64 0.26 -13.69
N ALA A 79 13.60 -0.31 -12.96
CA ALA A 79 13.45 -1.61 -12.28
C ALA A 79 12.35 -1.56 -11.22
N LYS A 80 12.35 -0.54 -10.34
CA LYS A 80 11.26 -0.32 -9.37
C LYS A 80 9.90 -0.29 -10.06
N VAL A 81 9.69 0.60 -11.04
CA VAL A 81 8.41 0.74 -11.77
C VAL A 81 7.96 -0.56 -12.44
N GLN A 82 8.90 -1.43 -12.85
CA GLN A 82 8.59 -2.78 -13.35
C GLN A 82 8.12 -3.73 -12.24
N ASP A 83 8.80 -3.73 -11.10
CA ASP A 83 8.48 -4.59 -9.96
C ASP A 83 7.14 -4.20 -9.31
N GLU A 84 6.85 -2.89 -9.15
CA GLU A 84 5.53 -2.36 -8.72
C GLU A 84 4.37 -2.91 -9.58
N MET A 85 4.55 -2.96 -10.90
CA MET A 85 3.57 -3.59 -11.80
C MET A 85 3.41 -5.07 -11.48
N GLY A 86 4.51 -5.78 -11.24
CA GLY A 86 4.53 -7.20 -10.86
C GLY A 86 3.85 -7.48 -9.52
N HIS A 87 4.12 -6.66 -8.49
CA HIS A 87 3.48 -6.72 -7.17
C HIS A 87 1.97 -6.51 -7.29
N GLY A 88 1.55 -5.50 -8.05
CA GLY A 88 0.15 -5.27 -8.37
C GLY A 88 -0.51 -6.47 -9.07
N GLN A 89 0.14 -7.08 -10.07
CA GLN A 89 -0.39 -8.29 -10.72
C GLN A 89 -0.54 -9.47 -9.75
N LEU A 90 0.44 -9.67 -8.86
CA LEU A 90 0.47 -10.74 -7.87
C LEU A 90 -0.63 -10.58 -6.81
N LEU A 91 -0.79 -9.38 -6.26
CA LEU A 91 -1.84 -9.06 -5.29
C LEU A 91 -3.24 -9.19 -5.90
N LEU A 92 -3.43 -8.70 -7.13
CA LEU A 92 -4.71 -8.87 -7.84
C LEU A 92 -5.04 -10.33 -8.14
N ARG A 93 -4.04 -11.21 -8.35
CA ARG A 93 -4.27 -12.66 -8.46
C ARG A 93 -4.82 -13.26 -7.17
N VAL A 94 -4.28 -12.87 -6.02
CA VAL A 94 -4.79 -13.31 -4.71
C VAL A 94 -6.21 -12.78 -4.45
N ALA A 95 -6.52 -11.55 -4.88
CA ALA A 95 -7.87 -11.00 -4.77
C ALA A 95 -8.90 -11.75 -5.64
N GLU A 96 -8.54 -12.14 -6.88
CA GLU A 96 -9.40 -12.95 -7.76
C GLU A 96 -9.82 -14.27 -7.12
N ASP A 97 -8.89 -15.01 -6.49
CA ASP A 97 -9.20 -16.27 -5.82
C ASP A 97 -10.23 -16.10 -4.69
N LEU A 98 -10.12 -15.02 -3.92
CA LEU A 98 -11.10 -14.68 -2.88
C LEU A 98 -12.46 -14.29 -3.44
N MET A 99 -12.49 -13.68 -4.64
CA MET A 99 -13.69 -13.18 -5.32
C MET A 99 -14.49 -14.25 -6.05
N LYS A 100 -13.88 -15.39 -6.45
CA LYS A 100 -14.54 -16.49 -7.18
C LYS A 100 -15.93 -16.87 -6.67
N PRO A 101 -16.20 -17.04 -5.35
CA PRO A 101 -17.53 -17.43 -4.85
C PRO A 101 -18.63 -16.39 -5.09
N TYR A 102 -18.27 -15.12 -5.35
CA TYR A 102 -19.21 -14.05 -5.69
C TYR A 102 -19.41 -13.89 -7.20
N GLY A 103 -18.77 -14.73 -8.03
CA GLY A 103 -18.76 -14.58 -9.49
C GLY A 103 -17.97 -13.35 -9.98
N LYS A 104 -17.20 -12.70 -9.10
CA LYS A 104 -16.47 -11.47 -9.38
C LYS A 104 -15.11 -11.71 -10.03
N THR A 105 -14.71 -10.76 -10.88
CA THR A 105 -13.54 -10.76 -11.75
C THR A 105 -12.62 -9.56 -11.50
N ARG A 106 -11.45 -9.53 -12.13
CA ARG A 106 -10.50 -8.40 -12.07
C ARG A 106 -11.00 -7.18 -12.84
N GLU A 107 -11.82 -7.40 -13.86
CA GLU A 107 -12.53 -6.36 -14.59
C GLU A 107 -13.43 -5.56 -13.64
N GLU A 108 -14.09 -6.22 -12.69
CA GLU A 108 -14.89 -5.54 -11.66
C GLU A 108 -14.04 -4.80 -10.62
N ILE A 109 -12.84 -5.29 -10.26
CA ILE A 109 -11.88 -4.48 -9.47
C ILE A 109 -11.55 -3.16 -10.21
N MET A 110 -11.38 -3.22 -11.54
CA MET A 110 -11.12 -2.04 -12.35
C MET A 110 -12.33 -1.10 -12.42
N GLN A 111 -13.56 -1.63 -12.52
CA GLN A 111 -14.77 -0.81 -12.46
C GLN A 111 -14.98 -0.18 -11.07
N ASP A 112 -14.80 -0.95 -9.99
CA ASP A 112 -14.87 -0.46 -8.61
C ASP A 112 -13.83 0.68 -8.39
N LEU A 113 -12.66 0.64 -9.02
CA LEU A 113 -11.69 1.75 -9.00
C LEU A 113 -12.20 2.99 -9.76
N PHE A 114 -12.84 2.80 -10.92
CA PHE A 114 -13.31 3.91 -11.76
C PHE A 114 -14.59 4.57 -11.25
N SER A 115 -15.48 3.83 -10.58
CA SER A 115 -16.62 4.38 -9.81
C SER A 115 -16.15 5.04 -8.51
N GLY A 116 -15.01 4.59 -7.97
CA GLY A 116 -14.45 5.04 -6.71
C GLY A 116 -14.93 4.23 -5.50
N ASP A 117 -15.57 3.07 -5.68
CA ASP A 117 -15.89 2.12 -4.62
C ASP A 117 -14.63 1.44 -4.06
N LEU A 118 -13.64 1.20 -4.92
CA LEU A 118 -12.27 0.84 -4.57
C LEU A 118 -11.37 2.07 -4.55
N LYS A 119 -10.46 2.11 -3.58
CA LYS A 119 -9.51 3.21 -3.33
C LYS A 119 -8.08 2.76 -3.59
N PHE A 120 -7.17 3.72 -3.63
CA PHE A 120 -5.72 3.51 -3.64
C PHE A 120 -5.05 4.39 -2.57
N HIS A 121 -3.77 4.17 -2.30
CA HIS A 121 -3.07 4.78 -1.17
C HIS A 121 -2.99 6.32 -1.25
N ASN A 122 -3.17 7.01 -0.12
CA ASN A 122 -3.27 8.49 -0.04
C ASN A 122 -2.09 9.22 -0.72
N VAL A 123 -0.88 8.71 -0.53
CA VAL A 123 0.38 9.20 -1.10
C VAL A 123 0.39 9.27 -2.62
N PHE A 124 -0.28 8.36 -3.32
CA PHE A 124 -0.27 8.33 -4.79
C PHE A 124 -1.25 9.33 -5.43
N HIS A 125 -1.99 10.09 -4.60
CA HIS A 125 -2.73 11.26 -5.02
C HIS A 125 -1.89 12.55 -4.98
N MET A 126 -0.65 12.52 -4.49
CA MET A 126 0.21 13.70 -4.34
C MET A 126 1.02 14.00 -5.61
N GLU A 127 1.60 15.21 -5.66
CA GLU A 127 2.47 15.64 -6.75
C GLU A 127 3.93 15.20 -6.50
N ALA A 128 4.64 14.80 -7.55
CA ALA A 128 6.07 14.47 -7.50
C ALA A 128 6.88 15.32 -8.52
N PRO A 129 6.95 16.66 -8.36
CA PRO A 129 7.44 17.57 -9.39
C PRO A 129 8.97 17.65 -9.51
N THR A 130 9.75 17.10 -8.57
CA THR A 130 11.23 17.13 -8.60
C THR A 130 11.86 15.74 -8.46
N TRP A 131 13.16 15.63 -8.77
CA TRP A 131 13.93 14.40 -8.50
C TRP A 131 14.12 14.14 -6.99
N GLY A 132 13.97 15.17 -6.15
CA GLY A 132 13.88 15.01 -4.68
C GLY A 132 12.65 14.20 -4.28
N ASP A 133 11.51 14.41 -4.95
CA ASP A 133 10.29 13.62 -4.74
C ASP A 133 10.48 12.15 -5.11
N ALA A 134 11.13 11.86 -6.24
CA ALA A 134 11.42 10.49 -6.66
C ALA A 134 12.32 9.76 -5.64
N GLY A 135 13.31 10.47 -5.06
CA GLY A 135 14.09 9.94 -3.94
C GLY A 135 13.27 9.75 -2.66
N LEU A 136 12.37 10.68 -2.35
CA LEU A 136 11.55 10.64 -1.14
C LEU A 136 10.50 9.54 -1.18
N ILE A 137 9.83 9.33 -2.32
CA ILE A 137 8.89 8.22 -2.52
C ILE A 137 9.62 6.91 -2.24
N GLY A 138 10.73 6.68 -2.95
CA GLY A 138 11.56 5.51 -2.76
C GLY A 138 12.17 5.37 -1.36
N TRP A 139 12.24 6.40 -0.52
CA TRP A 139 12.87 6.32 0.81
C TRP A 139 11.86 6.24 1.97
N LEU A 140 10.91 7.18 2.00
CA LEU A 140 9.95 7.37 3.09
C LEU A 140 8.58 6.75 2.78
N VAL A 141 8.12 6.82 1.53
CA VAL A 141 6.82 6.21 1.15
C VAL A 141 6.95 4.69 1.11
N ASP A 142 7.91 4.16 0.35
CA ASP A 142 8.29 2.74 0.40
C ASP A 142 8.69 2.32 1.82
N GLY A 143 9.37 3.21 2.56
CA GLY A 143 9.76 2.97 3.95
C GLY A 143 8.58 2.72 4.89
N ALA A 144 7.47 3.42 4.68
CA ALA A 144 6.20 3.22 5.38
C ALA A 144 5.42 1.99 4.87
N ALA A 145 5.50 1.70 3.57
CA ALA A 145 4.95 0.49 2.96
C ALA A 145 5.60 -0.77 3.57
N ILE A 146 6.94 -0.88 3.54
CA ILE A 146 7.71 -1.99 4.11
C ILE A 146 7.35 -2.23 5.58
N ILE A 147 7.19 -1.19 6.41
CA ILE A 147 6.79 -1.34 7.82
C ILE A 147 5.39 -1.99 7.92
N THR A 148 4.45 -1.50 7.13
CA THR A 148 3.07 -1.98 7.09
C THR A 148 2.98 -3.41 6.57
N GLN A 149 3.68 -3.73 5.47
CA GLN A 149 3.72 -5.05 4.87
C GLN A 149 4.49 -6.08 5.73
N THR A 150 5.60 -5.67 6.36
CA THR A 150 6.34 -6.51 7.31
C THR A 150 5.43 -6.97 8.46
N ASN A 151 4.54 -6.09 8.94
CA ASN A 151 3.54 -6.46 9.94
C ASN A 151 2.50 -7.50 9.47
N MET A 152 2.33 -7.64 8.15
CA MET A 152 1.41 -8.59 7.50
C MET A 152 2.11 -9.84 6.94
N LEU A 153 3.44 -9.98 7.05
CA LEU A 153 4.15 -11.22 6.65
C LEU A 153 3.66 -12.47 7.41
N GLY A 154 3.10 -12.26 8.61
CA GLY A 154 2.47 -13.28 9.44
C GLY A 154 0.97 -13.47 9.21
N ALA A 155 0.35 -12.80 8.24
CA ALA A 155 -1.11 -12.79 8.03
C ALA A 155 -1.73 -14.19 8.03
N SER A 156 -2.95 -14.31 8.55
CA SER A 156 -3.72 -15.56 8.62
C SER A 156 -4.03 -16.15 7.25
N TYR A 157 -4.22 -15.32 6.21
CA TYR A 157 -4.48 -15.81 4.85
C TYR A 157 -3.17 -16.21 4.14
N GLY A 158 -2.99 -17.51 3.95
CA GLY A 158 -1.77 -18.10 3.39
C GLY A 158 -1.34 -17.53 2.03
N PRO A 159 -2.23 -17.41 1.03
CA PRO A 159 -1.90 -16.83 -0.27
C PRO A 159 -1.37 -15.41 -0.20
N TYR A 160 -1.96 -14.56 0.65
CA TYR A 160 -1.52 -13.17 0.84
C TYR A 160 -0.18 -13.10 1.59
N ALA A 161 -0.02 -13.87 2.68
CA ALA A 161 1.25 -13.95 3.40
C ALA A 161 2.41 -14.43 2.51
N ARG A 162 2.14 -15.36 1.56
CA ARG A 162 3.13 -15.80 0.56
C ARG A 162 3.45 -14.73 -0.47
N ALA A 163 2.47 -13.96 -0.94
CA ALA A 163 2.70 -12.83 -1.84
C ALA A 163 3.58 -11.76 -1.16
N LEU A 164 3.24 -11.34 0.07
CA LEU A 164 3.99 -10.35 0.83
C LEU A 164 5.44 -10.76 1.10
N LYS A 165 5.72 -12.05 1.37
CA LYS A 165 7.10 -12.55 1.53
C LYS A 165 7.99 -12.27 0.32
N ARG A 166 7.41 -12.26 -0.88
CA ARG A 166 8.11 -11.90 -2.12
C ARG A 166 8.24 -10.39 -2.26
N ILE A 167 7.12 -9.67 -2.13
CA ILE A 167 7.05 -8.21 -2.29
C ILE A 167 8.03 -7.53 -1.32
N CYS A 168 7.97 -7.82 -0.02
CA CYS A 168 8.89 -7.24 0.98
C CYS A 168 10.38 -7.55 0.69
N ALA A 169 10.70 -8.66 0.03
CA ALA A 169 12.08 -8.99 -0.32
C ALA A 169 12.60 -8.18 -1.53
N GLU A 170 11.71 -7.84 -2.45
CA GLU A 170 11.98 -7.00 -3.62
C GLU A 170 11.98 -5.50 -3.23
N GLU A 171 11.02 -5.04 -2.42
CA GLU A 171 10.90 -3.64 -1.95
C GLU A 171 12.10 -3.13 -1.15
N VAL A 172 12.79 -3.97 -0.37
CA VAL A 172 13.98 -3.54 0.38
C VAL A 172 15.06 -2.98 -0.55
N PHE A 173 15.17 -3.48 -1.78
CA PHE A 173 16.07 -2.93 -2.79
C PHE A 173 15.62 -1.56 -3.29
N HIS A 174 14.31 -1.34 -3.45
CA HIS A 174 13.74 -0.07 -3.83
C HIS A 174 13.97 1.00 -2.75
N ALA A 175 13.73 0.63 -1.49
CA ALA A 175 13.99 1.46 -0.31
C ALA A 175 15.45 1.90 -0.20
N GLN A 176 16.39 0.98 -0.45
CA GLN A 176 17.82 1.28 -0.48
C GLN A 176 18.20 2.18 -1.67
N HIS A 177 17.57 2.02 -2.84
CA HIS A 177 17.80 2.90 -3.97
C HIS A 177 17.30 4.33 -3.70
N GLY A 178 16.13 4.49 -3.07
CA GLY A 178 15.60 5.77 -2.60
C GLY A 178 16.50 6.43 -1.57
N GLU A 179 16.89 5.71 -0.52
CA GLU A 179 17.85 6.19 0.49
C GLU A 179 19.16 6.67 -0.17
N ALA A 180 19.69 5.91 -1.13
CA ALA A 180 20.87 6.29 -1.88
C ALA A 180 20.67 7.51 -2.79
N ILE A 181 19.45 7.80 -3.29
CA ILE A 181 19.15 9.06 -4.00
C ILE A 181 19.22 10.22 -3.00
N ILE A 182 18.54 10.07 -1.86
CA ILE A 182 18.42 11.11 -0.84
C ILE A 182 19.80 11.48 -0.26
N MET A 183 20.63 10.49 0.08
CA MET A 183 22.01 10.75 0.54
C MET A 183 22.80 11.56 -0.50
N ALA A 184 22.79 11.13 -1.78
CA ALA A 184 23.54 11.79 -2.84
C ALA A 184 23.06 13.23 -3.14
N LEU A 185 21.81 13.58 -2.81
CA LEU A 185 21.30 14.95 -2.92
C LEU A 185 21.58 15.77 -1.65
N ALA A 186 21.44 15.19 -0.46
CA ALA A 186 21.68 15.85 0.82
C ALA A 186 23.16 16.15 1.09
N GLU A 187 24.07 15.31 0.57
CA GLU A 187 25.53 15.49 0.61
C GLU A 187 26.07 16.29 -0.61
N GLY A 188 25.19 16.67 -1.53
CA GLY A 188 25.51 17.37 -2.78
C GLY A 188 25.65 18.89 -2.64
N THR A 189 25.25 19.63 -3.68
CA THR A 189 25.22 21.09 -3.63
C THR A 189 24.09 21.62 -2.73
N PRO A 190 24.14 22.88 -2.27
CA PRO A 190 23.05 23.48 -1.48
C PRO A 190 21.68 23.39 -2.16
N GLU A 191 21.64 23.50 -3.49
CA GLU A 191 20.42 23.38 -4.30
C GLU A 191 19.89 21.93 -4.31
N GLN A 192 20.79 20.93 -4.38
CA GLN A 192 20.41 19.52 -4.30
C GLN A 192 19.84 19.17 -2.91
N LYS A 193 20.45 19.70 -1.84
CA LYS A 193 19.91 19.55 -0.49
C LYS A 193 18.58 20.28 -0.32
N ALA A 194 18.41 21.46 -0.91
CA ALA A 194 17.15 22.20 -0.89
C ALA A 194 16.01 21.44 -1.61
N LEU A 195 16.29 20.73 -2.71
CA LEU A 195 15.30 19.85 -3.36
C LEU A 195 14.80 18.72 -2.44
N VAL A 196 15.67 18.18 -1.59
CA VAL A 196 15.27 17.17 -0.59
C VAL A 196 14.44 17.80 0.52
N GLN A 197 14.83 18.98 1.02
CA GLN A 197 14.06 19.68 2.06
C GLN A 197 12.65 20.04 1.57
N ASP A 198 12.51 20.63 0.38
CA ASP A 198 11.21 20.94 -0.23
C ASP A 198 10.34 19.70 -0.41
N ALA A 199 10.92 18.56 -0.80
CA ALA A 199 10.20 17.30 -0.85
C ALA A 199 9.73 16.86 0.55
N VAL A 200 10.59 16.88 1.58
CA VAL A 200 10.20 16.55 2.97
C VAL A 200 9.07 17.47 3.46
N ASP A 201 9.18 18.77 3.22
CA ASP A 201 8.21 19.78 3.65
C ASP A 201 6.82 19.53 3.02
N ARG A 202 6.77 19.21 1.72
CA ARG A 202 5.51 18.94 1.00
C ARG A 202 4.90 17.58 1.30
N TRP A 203 5.73 16.55 1.52
CA TRP A 203 5.24 15.18 1.72
C TRP A 203 4.92 14.82 3.16
N TRP A 204 5.43 15.55 4.16
CA TRP A 204 5.27 15.18 5.57
C TRP A 204 3.82 14.94 5.99
N GLU A 205 2.88 15.83 5.63
CA GLU A 205 1.47 15.66 5.99
C GLU A 205 0.83 14.39 5.38
N SER A 206 1.40 13.86 4.29
CA SER A 206 0.95 12.63 3.61
C SER A 206 1.73 11.36 4.00
N LEU A 207 2.85 11.50 4.72
CA LEU A 207 3.56 10.44 5.46
C LEU A 207 2.98 10.27 6.88
N LEU A 208 2.62 11.39 7.52
CA LEU A 208 1.42 11.44 8.36
C LEU A 208 0.21 11.02 7.52
N MET A 209 -0.93 10.64 8.10
CA MET A 209 -2.03 9.97 7.39
C MET A 209 -1.73 8.58 6.76
N PHE A 210 -0.50 8.25 6.29
CA PHE A 210 -0.18 7.01 5.53
C PHE A 210 -0.80 5.76 6.15
N PHE A 211 -0.49 5.52 7.43
CA PHE A 211 -0.96 4.37 8.19
C PHE A 211 -2.47 4.37 8.49
N GLY A 212 -3.21 5.39 8.04
CA GLY A 212 -4.60 5.66 8.43
C GLY A 212 -4.73 6.33 9.81
N PRO A 213 -5.95 6.64 10.25
CA PRO A 213 -6.21 7.25 11.55
C PRO A 213 -5.96 6.28 12.70
N GLY A 214 -5.51 6.80 13.85
CA GLY A 214 -5.26 5.99 15.05
C GLY A 214 -6.51 5.30 15.61
N SER A 215 -7.71 5.86 15.37
CA SER A 215 -8.99 5.27 15.79
C SER A 215 -10.11 5.49 14.75
N ALA A 216 -11.22 4.78 14.91
CA ALA A 216 -12.42 5.04 14.13
C ALA A 216 -13.07 6.40 14.43
N SER A 217 -12.89 6.97 15.63
CA SER A 217 -13.51 8.25 16.01
C SER A 217 -12.91 9.45 15.26
N THR A 218 -11.65 9.37 14.81
CA THR A 218 -11.00 10.42 14.02
C THR A 218 -11.69 10.65 12.67
N THR A 219 -12.09 9.58 11.97
CA THR A 219 -12.59 9.69 10.59
C THR A 219 -14.03 9.21 10.38
N GLY A 220 -14.58 8.45 11.32
CA GLY A 220 -15.87 7.75 11.22
C GLY A 220 -15.74 6.26 10.88
N SER A 221 -14.55 5.78 10.51
CA SER A 221 -14.32 4.35 10.26
C SER A 221 -12.85 3.97 10.43
N SER A 222 -12.58 2.79 11.00
CA SER A 222 -11.29 2.11 10.88
C SER A 222 -11.53 0.63 10.57
N LYS A 223 -10.56 -0.02 9.93
CA LYS A 223 -10.55 -1.47 9.70
C LYS A 223 -9.46 -2.19 10.48
N GLN A 224 -8.69 -1.47 11.33
CA GLN A 224 -7.62 -2.10 12.11
C GLN A 224 -8.13 -3.20 13.03
N ASP A 225 -9.20 -2.94 13.78
CA ASP A 225 -9.72 -3.83 14.82
C ASP A 225 -10.13 -5.19 14.22
N ILE A 226 -10.79 -5.16 13.06
CA ILE A 226 -11.19 -6.38 12.34
C ILE A 226 -10.01 -7.10 11.67
N THR A 227 -9.02 -6.37 11.14
CA THR A 227 -7.80 -7.00 10.61
C THR A 227 -6.91 -7.61 11.71
N ILE A 228 -6.96 -7.07 12.94
CA ILE A 228 -6.27 -7.61 14.11
C ILE A 228 -7.03 -8.82 14.67
N LYS A 229 -8.36 -8.72 14.85
CA LYS A 229 -9.27 -9.82 15.22
C LYS A 229 -8.99 -11.08 14.41
N TYR A 230 -8.79 -10.92 13.10
CA TYR A 230 -8.56 -12.02 12.17
C TYR A 230 -7.09 -12.35 11.89
N GLY A 231 -6.14 -11.83 12.68
CA GLY A 231 -4.71 -12.14 12.53
C GLY A 231 -4.13 -11.78 11.15
N ILE A 232 -4.72 -10.83 10.43
CA ILE A 232 -4.19 -10.34 9.14
C ILE A 232 -2.97 -9.44 9.38
N ARG A 233 -2.97 -8.72 10.51
CA ARG A 233 -1.89 -7.84 10.97
C ARG A 233 -1.89 -7.81 12.51
N THR A 234 -0.79 -7.39 13.12
CA THR A 234 -0.65 -7.41 14.60
C THR A 234 -0.58 -6.04 15.26
N LYS A 235 -0.29 -4.96 14.52
CA LYS A 235 -0.17 -3.59 15.07
C LYS A 235 -1.35 -2.69 14.69
N THR A 236 -1.64 -1.70 15.54
CA THR A 236 -2.57 -0.59 15.23
C THR A 236 -1.95 0.37 14.21
N ASN A 237 -2.78 1.23 13.61
CA ASN A 237 -2.32 2.25 12.67
C ASN A 237 -1.29 3.19 13.31
N GLU A 238 -1.48 3.50 14.59
CA GLU A 238 -0.57 4.39 15.32
C GLU A 238 0.74 3.70 15.71
N GLN A 239 0.71 2.44 16.12
CA GLN A 239 1.94 1.67 16.39
C GLN A 239 2.85 1.58 15.15
N LEU A 240 2.28 1.39 13.95
CA LEU A 240 3.05 1.39 12.70
C LEU A 240 3.63 2.78 12.37
N ARG A 241 2.92 3.86 12.72
CA ARG A 241 3.44 5.23 12.60
C ARG A 241 4.59 5.50 13.56
N GLN A 242 4.49 5.03 14.80
CA GLN A 242 5.54 5.15 15.81
C GLN A 242 6.79 4.33 15.44
N ASP A 243 6.63 3.13 14.86
CA ASP A 243 7.73 2.37 14.25
C ASP A 243 8.43 3.19 13.15
N PHE A 244 7.64 3.84 12.28
CA PHE A 244 8.16 4.67 11.18
C PHE A 244 8.95 5.88 11.69
N PHE A 245 8.41 6.62 12.66
CA PHE A 245 9.13 7.74 13.26
C PHE A 245 10.44 7.29 13.89
N THR A 246 10.41 6.23 14.70
CA THR A 246 11.59 5.65 15.36
C THR A 246 12.66 5.23 14.36
N LYS A 247 12.28 4.71 13.19
CA LYS A 247 13.22 4.31 12.13
C LYS A 247 13.75 5.48 11.29
N TYR A 248 12.91 6.46 10.95
CA TYR A 248 13.21 7.45 9.90
C TYR A 248 13.49 8.87 10.42
N VAL A 249 12.87 9.33 11.52
CA VAL A 249 13.11 10.69 12.05
C VAL A 249 14.59 10.90 12.40
N PRO A 250 15.28 9.99 13.12
CA PRO A 250 16.72 10.13 13.37
C PRO A 250 17.56 10.20 12.08
N ARG A 251 17.14 9.50 11.01
CA ARG A 251 17.86 9.52 9.71
C ARG A 251 17.69 10.86 9.00
N VAL A 252 16.47 11.39 8.91
CA VAL A 252 16.17 12.72 8.35
C VAL A 252 17.01 13.78 9.06
N LEU A 253 17.02 13.77 10.40
CA LEU A 253 17.81 14.69 11.21
C LEU A 253 19.32 14.50 11.00
N SER A 254 19.82 13.26 10.85
CA SER A 254 21.26 13.00 10.62
C SER A 254 21.78 13.53 9.27
N LEU A 255 20.91 13.64 8.25
CA LEU A 255 21.24 14.30 6.98
C LEU A 255 21.23 15.83 7.10
N GLY A 256 20.93 16.36 8.28
CA GLY A 256 20.77 17.79 8.55
C GLY A 256 19.59 18.39 7.77
N LEU A 257 18.53 17.60 7.59
CA LEU A 257 17.22 18.07 7.12
C LEU A 257 16.36 18.43 8.34
N LYS A 258 15.32 19.23 8.11
CA LYS A 258 14.32 19.57 9.12
C LYS A 258 13.02 18.82 8.83
N LEU A 259 12.24 18.58 9.88
CA LEU A 259 10.85 18.18 9.75
C LEU A 259 9.96 19.42 9.84
N PRO A 260 8.87 19.52 9.07
CA PRO A 260 7.91 20.62 9.15
C PRO A 260 6.93 20.43 10.33
N ASP A 261 7.49 20.12 11.51
CA ASP A 261 6.82 20.04 12.81
C ASP A 261 7.85 20.38 13.90
N GLU A 262 7.91 21.65 14.29
CA GLU A 262 8.81 22.12 15.36
C GLU A 262 8.41 21.61 16.76
N THR A 263 7.21 21.01 16.90
CA THR A 263 6.71 20.44 18.16
C THR A 263 7.05 18.96 18.30
N MET A 264 7.67 18.34 17.28
CA MET A 264 7.97 16.91 17.30
C MET A 264 9.14 16.57 18.24
N TYR A 265 8.93 15.66 19.18
CA TYR A 265 9.98 15.12 20.05
C TYR A 265 9.70 13.67 20.46
N PHE A 266 10.74 12.94 20.87
CA PHE A 266 10.59 11.63 21.49
C PHE A 266 10.44 11.78 23.00
N ASP A 267 9.31 11.33 23.55
CA ASP A 267 9.00 11.34 24.97
C ASP A 267 9.57 10.08 25.64
N GLN A 268 10.58 10.25 26.47
CA GLN A 268 11.27 9.15 27.14
C GLN A 268 10.43 8.44 28.21
N GLU A 269 9.40 9.08 28.77
CA GLU A 269 8.52 8.46 29.77
C GLU A 269 7.42 7.63 29.11
N LYS A 270 6.99 8.02 27.90
CA LYS A 270 5.97 7.30 27.12
C LYS A 270 6.54 6.29 26.13
N GLU A 271 7.84 6.38 25.82
CA GLU A 271 8.52 5.65 24.73
C GLU A 271 7.91 5.91 23.33
N GLU A 272 7.30 7.08 23.14
CA GLU A 272 6.57 7.46 21.92
C GLU A 272 7.03 8.83 21.37
N TRP A 273 6.92 9.00 20.06
CA TRP A 273 7.04 10.32 19.43
C TRP A 273 5.75 11.11 19.60
N ILE A 274 5.88 12.29 20.17
CA ILE A 274 4.85 13.34 20.19
C ILE A 274 5.03 14.15 18.91
N TYR A 275 3.93 14.43 18.21
CA TYR A 275 3.90 15.11 16.91
C TYR A 275 2.54 15.79 16.70
N GLN A 276 2.50 16.80 15.82
CA GLN A 276 1.28 17.47 15.39
C GLN A 276 0.44 16.54 14.50
N GLN A 277 -0.83 16.38 14.84
CA GLN A 277 -1.77 15.60 14.03
C GLN A 277 -1.99 16.25 12.64
N PRO A 278 -2.03 15.46 11.55
CA PRO A 278 -2.34 15.98 10.22
C PRO A 278 -3.81 16.38 10.10
N ASP A 279 -4.17 17.13 9.06
CA ASP A 279 -5.56 17.46 8.80
C ASP A 279 -6.34 16.24 8.27
N TRP A 280 -6.98 15.52 9.19
CA TRP A 280 -7.83 14.38 8.88
C TRP A 280 -9.06 14.71 8.03
N SER A 281 -9.40 15.99 7.81
CA SER A 281 -10.42 16.39 6.82
C SER A 281 -9.87 16.33 5.40
N LYS A 282 -8.62 16.78 5.15
CA LYS A 282 -7.92 16.58 3.87
C LYS A 282 -7.78 15.10 3.55
N PHE A 283 -7.44 14.26 4.54
CA PHE A 283 -7.38 12.80 4.36
C PHE A 283 -8.68 12.24 3.78
N LYS A 284 -9.84 12.66 4.31
CA LYS A 284 -11.16 12.22 3.83
C LYS A 284 -11.40 12.65 2.37
N GLU A 285 -10.96 13.83 1.97
CA GLU A 285 -11.09 14.28 0.58
C GLU A 285 -10.11 13.55 -0.36
N ILE A 286 -8.86 13.33 0.06
CA ILE A 286 -7.88 12.55 -0.72
C ILE A 286 -8.44 11.15 -1.03
N VAL A 287 -8.90 10.40 -0.01
CA VAL A 287 -9.47 9.05 -0.21
C VAL A 287 -10.84 9.05 -0.89
N LYS A 288 -11.51 10.20 -1.04
CA LYS A 288 -12.69 10.36 -1.92
C LYS A 288 -12.32 10.63 -3.39
N ASN A 289 -11.04 10.65 -3.73
CA ASN A 289 -10.50 11.03 -5.03
C ASN A 289 -10.53 12.56 -5.31
N ASN A 290 -10.45 13.39 -4.26
CA ASN A 290 -10.38 14.86 -4.32
C ASN A 290 -9.01 15.42 -3.86
N GLY A 291 -7.94 14.63 -3.97
CA GLY A 291 -6.55 15.04 -3.72
C GLY A 291 -5.86 15.60 -4.99
N PRO A 292 -4.63 16.14 -4.86
CA PRO A 292 -3.98 16.97 -5.89
C PRO A 292 -3.93 16.36 -7.30
N LYS A 293 -3.58 15.08 -7.40
CA LYS A 293 -3.48 14.33 -8.67
C LYS A 293 -4.58 13.27 -8.85
N SER A 294 -5.55 13.15 -7.96
CA SER A 294 -6.52 12.04 -7.95
C SER A 294 -7.17 11.80 -9.32
N GLN A 295 -7.72 12.86 -9.92
CA GLN A 295 -8.41 12.78 -11.21
C GLN A 295 -7.42 12.54 -12.36
N GLU A 296 -6.21 13.10 -12.29
CA GLU A 296 -5.15 12.88 -13.29
C GLU A 296 -4.73 11.40 -13.33
N ARG A 297 -4.48 10.79 -12.15
CA ARG A 297 -4.12 9.36 -12.04
C ARG A 297 -5.25 8.43 -12.47
N LEU A 298 -6.48 8.71 -12.05
CA LEU A 298 -7.66 7.93 -12.46
C LEU A 298 -7.91 8.03 -13.97
N ASN A 299 -7.82 9.22 -14.55
CA ASN A 299 -7.98 9.42 -15.99
C ASN A 299 -6.88 8.71 -16.78
N LEU A 300 -5.62 8.78 -16.34
CA LEU A 300 -4.51 8.04 -16.95
C LEU A 300 -4.72 6.52 -16.91
N ARG A 301 -5.22 5.99 -15.79
CA ARG A 301 -5.55 4.56 -15.66
C ARG A 301 -6.75 4.17 -16.53
N ARG A 302 -7.80 5.00 -16.59
CA ARG A 302 -9.00 4.78 -17.41
C ARG A 302 -8.68 4.80 -18.91
N ILE A 303 -8.01 5.84 -19.39
CA ILE A 303 -7.59 5.96 -20.80
C ILE A 303 -6.68 4.79 -21.19
N SER A 304 -5.75 4.37 -20.32
CA SER A 304 -4.92 3.19 -20.57
C SER A 304 -5.75 1.89 -20.65
N TYR A 305 -6.77 1.75 -19.81
CA TYR A 305 -7.67 0.59 -19.84
C TYR A 305 -8.56 0.57 -21.10
N GLU A 306 -9.15 1.71 -21.48
CA GLU A 306 -10.01 1.87 -22.65
C GLU A 306 -9.23 1.71 -23.96
N ASN A 307 -8.10 2.40 -24.12
CA ASN A 307 -7.29 2.33 -25.35
C ASN A 307 -6.69 0.94 -25.63
N ASN A 308 -6.60 0.08 -24.61
CA ASN A 308 -6.14 -1.30 -24.73
C ASN A 308 -7.30 -2.33 -24.67
N ALA A 309 -8.56 -1.90 -24.84
CA ALA A 309 -9.70 -2.80 -24.92
C ALA A 309 -9.55 -3.81 -26.08
N TRP A 310 -9.20 -3.32 -27.28
CA TRP A 310 -8.96 -4.15 -28.46
C TRP A 310 -7.90 -5.25 -28.24
N VAL A 311 -6.90 -5.02 -27.38
CA VAL A 311 -5.89 -6.03 -27.03
C VAL A 311 -6.50 -7.13 -26.17
N ARG A 312 -7.37 -6.78 -25.21
CA ARG A 312 -8.07 -7.76 -24.37
C ARG A 312 -9.07 -8.56 -25.20
N GLU A 313 -9.83 -7.91 -26.08
CA GLU A 313 -10.76 -8.55 -27.01
C GLU A 313 -10.04 -9.52 -27.96
N ALA A 314 -8.90 -9.11 -28.54
CA ALA A 314 -8.09 -9.98 -29.40
C ALA A 314 -7.48 -11.18 -28.65
N LEU A 315 -7.30 -11.08 -27.32
CA LEU A 315 -6.71 -12.15 -26.49
C LEU A 315 -7.76 -13.03 -25.79
N SER A 316 -9.01 -12.59 -25.62
CA SER A 316 -10.06 -13.42 -24.98
C SER A 316 -10.53 -14.56 -25.86
N GLY A 317 -10.27 -14.48 -27.17
CA GLY A 317 -10.80 -15.43 -28.16
C GLY A 317 -12.23 -15.11 -28.60
N ASP A 318 -12.87 -14.08 -28.04
CA ASP A 318 -14.13 -13.52 -28.52
C ASP A 318 -13.90 -12.67 -29.77
N THR A 319 -13.41 -13.29 -30.83
CA THR A 319 -13.59 -12.73 -32.17
C THR A 319 -15.08 -12.74 -32.47
N ALA A 320 -15.74 -11.61 -32.20
CA ALA A 320 -17.06 -11.33 -32.72
C ALA A 320 -17.01 -11.56 -34.24
N ALA A 321 -17.74 -12.57 -34.72
CA ALA A 321 -17.89 -12.81 -36.14
C ALA A 321 -18.51 -11.56 -36.78
N GLY A 322 -17.88 -11.07 -37.86
CA GLY A 322 -18.35 -9.92 -38.63
C GLY A 322 -19.58 -10.22 -39.47
#